data_AF-A0A2E8WBD4-F1
#
_entry.id   AF-A0A2E8WBD4-F1
#
_cell.length_a   1.000
_cell.length_b   1.000
_cell.length_c   1.000
_cell.angle_alpha   90.00
_cell.angle_beta   90.00
_cell.angle_gamma   90.00
#
_symmetry.space_group_name_H-M   'P 1'
#
loop_
_entity.id
_entity.type
_entity.pdbx_description
1 polymer ?
#
loop_
_entity_poly.entity_id
_entity_poly.type
_entity_poly.pdbx_seq_one_letter_code
_entity_poly.pdbx_strand_id
1 'polypeptide(L)'
;MTLKWRVLAALSIAELLGMALWFSDSAVVNDLSTIWELSSGDHAWVTKSVQIGFVFGTLFSALTNLPDVVSARSLFAVSALIDAAAKAAITAWATGIESALVLRFLTDAALAGVYQPGMKIMASWFREGR
;
A
#
# COMPACT_ATOMS: atom_id res chain seq x y z
N MET A 1 19.02 12.79 -20.35
CA MET A 1 17.75 12.03 -20.18
C MET A 1 16.59 13.02 -20.24
N THR A 2 15.60 12.82 -21.10
CA THR A 2 14.41 13.69 -21.15
C THR A 2 13.58 13.52 -19.87
N LEU A 3 12.83 14.57 -19.47
CA LEU A 3 12.10 14.61 -18.20
C LEU A 3 11.15 13.41 -18.01
N LYS A 4 10.51 12.95 -19.09
CA LYS A 4 9.64 11.76 -19.09
C LYS A 4 10.32 10.48 -18.61
N TRP A 5 11.58 10.25 -18.97
CA TRP A 5 12.33 9.06 -18.53
C TRP A 5 12.75 9.14 -17.06
N ARG A 6 13.03 10.36 -16.55
CA ARG A 6 13.30 10.56 -15.12
C ARG A 6 12.05 10.29 -14.28
N VAL A 7 10.89 10.74 -14.74
CA VAL A 7 9.61 10.47 -14.08
C VAL A 7 9.28 8.98 -14.10
N LEU A 8 9.49 8.30 -15.24
CA LEU A 8 9.30 6.85 -15.33
C LEU A 8 10.21 6.12 -14.34
N ALA A 9 11.51 6.43 -14.32
CA ALA A 9 12.45 5.80 -13.39
C ALA A 9 12.03 6.03 -11.92
N ALA A 10 11.62 7.24 -11.58
CA ALA A 10 11.14 7.56 -10.23
C ALA A 10 9.88 6.77 -9.86
N LEU A 11 8.89 6.69 -10.77
CA LEU A 11 7.67 5.89 -10.55
C LEU A 11 7.99 4.40 -10.44
N SER A 12 8.86 3.87 -11.29
CA SER A 12 9.26 2.46 -11.24
C SER A 12 9.95 2.12 -9.92
N ILE A 13 10.82 3.00 -9.41
CA ILE A 13 11.45 2.82 -8.10
C ILE A 13 10.40 2.90 -6.98
N ALA A 14 9.48 3.86 -7.05
CA ALA A 14 8.44 4.00 -6.04
C ALA A 14 7.49 2.80 -6.00
N GLU A 15 7.05 2.30 -7.16
CA GLU A 15 6.26 1.07 -7.28
C GLU A 15 7.04 -0.14 -6.79
N LEU A 16 8.34 -0.25 -7.12
CA LEU A 16 9.18 -1.33 -6.61
C LEU A 16 9.25 -1.32 -5.07
N LEU A 17 9.41 -0.15 -4.46
CA LEU A 17 9.44 0.00 -3.00
C LEU A 17 8.08 -0.30 -2.36
N GLY A 18 6.98 0.17 -2.96
CA GLY A 18 5.63 -0.15 -2.50
C GLY A 18 5.32 -1.65 -2.58
N MET A 19 5.69 -2.29 -3.69
CA MET A 19 5.55 -3.74 -3.84
C MET A 19 6.46 -4.50 -2.88
N ALA A 20 7.66 -4.01 -2.57
CA ALA A 20 8.53 -4.62 -1.58
C ALA A 20 7.87 -4.62 -0.19
N LEU A 21 7.18 -3.53 0.18
CA LEU A 21 6.36 -3.51 1.39
C LEU A 21 5.25 -4.57 1.31
N TRP A 22 4.49 -4.63 0.22
CA TRP A 22 3.44 -5.67 0.04
C TRP A 22 4.01 -7.08 0.25
N PHE A 23 5.12 -7.43 -0.40
CA PHE A 23 5.66 -8.79 -0.33
C PHE A 23 6.32 -9.13 1.02
N SER A 24 6.88 -8.15 1.73
CA SER A 24 7.45 -8.34 3.07
C SER A 24 6.45 -9.01 4.03
N ASP A 25 5.18 -8.67 3.88
CA ASP A 25 4.09 -9.13 4.73
C ASP A 25 3.80 -10.63 4.61
N SER A 26 3.96 -11.19 3.42
CA SER A 26 3.85 -12.64 3.17
C SER A 26 5.13 -13.38 3.56
N ALA A 27 6.28 -12.71 3.54
CA ALA A 27 7.56 -13.31 3.92
C ALA A 27 7.63 -13.58 5.43
N VAL A 28 7.14 -12.65 6.25
CA VAL A 28 7.27 -12.73 7.72
C VAL A 28 6.08 -13.42 8.42
N VAL A 29 4.99 -13.73 7.72
CA VAL A 29 3.75 -14.23 8.35
C VAL A 29 3.94 -15.57 9.06
N ASN A 30 4.78 -16.46 8.53
CA ASN A 30 5.07 -17.77 9.14
C ASN A 30 5.93 -17.62 10.40
N ASP A 31 6.90 -16.70 10.38
CA ASP A 31 7.73 -16.41 11.55
C ASP A 31 6.89 -15.75 12.65
N LEU A 32 6.05 -14.77 12.29
CA LEU A 32 5.09 -14.12 13.20
C LEU A 32 4.10 -15.12 13.80
N SER A 33 3.65 -16.10 13.00
CA SER A 33 2.80 -17.18 13.50
C SER A 33 3.44 -17.97 14.63
N THR A 34 4.75 -18.19 14.53
CA THR A 34 5.49 -18.97 15.53
C THR A 34 5.74 -18.14 16.78
N ILE A 35 6.10 -16.87 16.60
CA ILE A 35 6.42 -15.93 17.70
C ILE A 35 5.15 -15.57 18.52
N TRP A 36 4.00 -15.42 17.86
CA TRP A 36 2.75 -15.03 18.51
C TRP A 36 1.80 -16.20 18.79
N GLU A 37 2.25 -17.44 18.60
CA GLU A 37 1.48 -18.67 18.85
C GLU A 37 0.07 -18.63 18.22
N LEU A 38 0.00 -18.19 16.95
CA LEU A 38 -1.27 -17.92 16.29
C LEU A 38 -2.11 -19.18 16.11
N SER A 39 -3.41 -19.09 16.41
CA SER A 39 -4.36 -20.15 16.10
C SER A 39 -4.63 -20.23 14.59
N SER A 40 -5.25 -21.33 14.14
CA SER A 40 -5.70 -21.45 12.74
C SER A 40 -6.73 -20.37 12.35
N GLY A 41 -7.52 -19.88 13.31
CA GLY A 41 -8.45 -18.77 13.10
C GLY A 41 -7.73 -17.43 12.88
N ASP A 42 -6.62 -17.22 13.59
CA ASP A 42 -5.81 -16.01 13.52
C ASP A 42 -5.11 -15.87 12.16
N HIS A 43 -4.59 -16.98 11.62
CA HIS A 43 -4.04 -17.04 10.26
C HIS A 43 -5.05 -16.59 9.20
N ALA A 44 -6.29 -17.06 9.34
CA ALA A 44 -7.36 -16.69 8.43
C ALA A 44 -7.66 -15.18 8.51
N TRP A 45 -7.56 -14.58 9.70
CA TRP A 45 -7.75 -13.14 9.88
C TRP A 45 -6.63 -12.30 9.28
N VAL A 46 -5.37 -12.72 9.39
CA VAL A 46 -4.23 -12.00 8.77
C VAL A 46 -4.38 -11.90 7.25
N THR A 47 -4.89 -12.95 6.60
CA THR A 47 -5.12 -12.93 5.15
C THR A 47 -6.35 -12.08 4.78
N LYS A 48 -7.42 -12.18 5.57
CA LYS A 48 -8.66 -11.42 5.31
C LYS A 48 -8.47 -9.92 5.53
N SER A 49 -7.69 -9.50 6.52
CA SER A 49 -7.48 -8.09 6.83
C SER A 49 -6.90 -7.33 5.64
N VAL A 50 -5.99 -7.96 4.89
CA VAL A 50 -5.40 -7.41 3.67
C VAL A 50 -6.46 -7.13 2.60
N GLN A 51 -7.28 -8.13 2.30
CA GLN A 51 -8.33 -8.02 1.28
C GLN A 51 -9.38 -6.97 1.67
N ILE A 52 -9.78 -6.97 2.95
CA ILE A 52 -10.75 -6.01 3.47
C ILE A 52 -10.18 -4.58 3.45
N GLY A 53 -8.91 -4.40 3.81
CA GLY A 53 -8.20 -3.12 3.74
C GLY A 53 -8.18 -2.56 2.33
N PHE A 54 -7.73 -3.35 1.36
CA PHE A 54 -7.68 -2.92 -0.04
C PHE A 54 -9.07 -2.59 -0.60
N VAL A 55 -10.09 -3.43 -0.34
CA VAL A 55 -11.47 -3.17 -0.75
C VAL A 55 -12.01 -1.89 -0.10
N PHE A 56 -11.75 -1.69 1.19
CA PHE A 56 -12.16 -0.48 1.88
C PHE A 56 -11.48 0.76 1.31
N GLY A 57 -10.17 0.73 1.09
CA GLY A 57 -9.41 1.85 0.52
C GLY A 57 -9.87 2.22 -0.89
N THR A 58 -10.11 1.21 -1.74
CA THR A 58 -10.64 1.43 -3.10
C THR A 58 -12.07 1.98 -3.07
N LEU A 59 -12.94 1.43 -2.22
CA LEU A 59 -14.31 1.91 -2.07
C LEU A 59 -14.35 3.35 -1.53
N PHE A 60 -13.55 3.64 -0.50
CA PHE A 60 -13.44 4.98 0.07
C PHE A 60 -12.94 5.99 -0.96
N SER A 61 -11.89 5.64 -1.71
CA SER A 61 -11.36 6.46 -2.81
C SER A 61 -12.42 6.71 -3.89
N ALA A 62 -13.19 5.70 -4.27
CA ALA A 62 -14.26 5.82 -5.26
C ALA A 62 -15.43 6.68 -4.76
N LEU A 63 -15.90 6.47 -3.53
CA LEU A 63 -17.02 7.21 -2.93
C LEU A 63 -16.68 8.69 -2.73
N THR A 64 -15.43 8.99 -2.38
CA THR A 64 -14.94 10.38 -2.21
C THR A 64 -14.49 11.02 -3.51
N ASN A 65 -14.53 10.26 -4.62
CA ASN A 65 -13.95 10.62 -5.92
C ASN A 65 -12.51 11.15 -5.81
N LEU A 66 -11.76 10.62 -4.84
CA LEU A 66 -10.45 11.12 -4.41
C LEU A 66 -9.45 11.30 -5.57
N PRO A 67 -9.38 10.39 -6.57
CA PRO A 67 -8.46 10.53 -7.69
C PRO A 67 -8.72 11.75 -8.57
N ASP A 68 -9.92 12.33 -8.52
CA ASP A 68 -10.31 13.50 -9.31
C ASP A 68 -10.25 14.80 -8.53
N VAL A 69 -10.38 14.76 -7.20
CA VAL A 69 -10.28 15.95 -6.34
C VAL A 69 -8.84 16.27 -5.94
N VAL A 70 -7.99 15.24 -5.82
CA VAL A 70 -6.60 15.37 -5.36
C VAL A 70 -5.64 15.13 -6.53
N SER A 71 -4.52 15.86 -6.55
CA SER A 71 -3.48 15.60 -7.55
C SER A 71 -2.97 14.17 -7.43
N ALA A 72 -2.86 13.46 -8.55
CA ALA A 72 -2.42 12.06 -8.54
C ALA A 72 -1.05 11.87 -7.88
N ARG A 73 -0.16 12.86 -8.00
CA ARG A 73 1.17 12.87 -7.36
C ARG A 73 1.08 12.96 -5.84
N SER A 74 0.23 13.84 -5.33
CA SER A 74 0.02 14.00 -3.88
C SER A 74 -0.65 12.77 -3.30
N LEU A 75 -1.68 12.25 -3.98
CA LEU A 75 -2.39 11.06 -3.53
C LEU A 75 -1.46 9.84 -3.47
N PHE A 76 -0.65 9.63 -4.51
CA PHE A 76 0.38 8.59 -4.53
C PHE A 76 1.36 8.74 -3.36
N ALA A 77 1.94 9.94 -3.19
CA ALA A 77 2.99 10.16 -2.20
C ALA A 77 2.47 10.03 -0.76
N VAL A 78 1.29 10.59 -0.46
CA VAL A 78 0.68 10.49 0.88
C VAL A 78 0.31 9.04 1.18
N SER A 79 -0.27 8.33 0.22
CA SER A 79 -0.63 6.92 0.39
C SER A 79 0.61 6.05 0.65
N ALA A 80 1.67 6.23 -0.13
CA ALA A 80 2.93 5.51 0.07
C ALA A 80 3.59 5.83 1.43
N LEU A 81 3.48 7.08 1.91
CA LEU A 81 3.98 7.46 3.23
C LEU A 81 3.16 6.85 4.37
N ILE A 82 1.82 6.80 4.23
CA ILE A 82 0.94 6.16 5.21
C ILE A 82 1.26 4.67 5.29
N ASP A 83 1.40 4.00 4.14
CA ASP A 83 1.79 2.58 4.08
C ASP A 83 3.14 2.34 4.78
N ALA A 84 4.18 3.10 4.41
CA ALA A 84 5.49 2.97 5.02
C ALA A 84 5.48 3.24 6.55
N ALA A 85 4.74 4.26 7.00
CA ALA A 85 4.63 4.61 8.41
C ALA A 85 3.88 3.54 9.22
N ALA A 86 2.77 3.02 8.67
CA ALA A 86 2.01 1.95 9.30
C ALA A 86 2.84 0.65 9.37
N LYS A 87 3.62 0.33 8.33
CA LYS A 87 4.58 -0.79 8.35
C LYS A 87 5.64 -0.62 9.44
N ALA A 88 6.25 0.56 9.52
CA ALA A 88 7.25 0.87 10.55
C ALA A 88 6.64 0.76 11.95
N ALA A 89 5.38 1.16 12.11
CA ALA A 89 4.65 1.04 13.36
C ALA A 89 4.40 -0.42 13.77
N ILE A 90 4.11 -1.31 12.80
CA ILE A 90 4.01 -2.76 13.07
C ILE A 90 5.33 -3.27 13.63
N THR A 91 6.44 -2.96 12.97
CA THR A 91 7.77 -3.44 13.38
C THR A 91 8.21 -2.87 14.73
N ALA A 92 7.85 -1.61 15.05
CA ALA A 92 8.30 -0.94 16.26
C ALA A 92 7.43 -1.20 17.50
N TRP A 93 6.11 -1.37 17.31
CA TRP A 93 5.15 -1.34 18.42
C TRP A 93 4.13 -2.48 18.44
N ALA A 94 4.03 -3.33 17.40
CA ALA A 94 3.06 -4.43 17.45
C ALA A 94 3.51 -5.49 18.45
N THR A 95 2.78 -5.61 19.56
CA THR A 95 3.02 -6.61 20.60
C THR A 95 2.15 -7.86 20.43
N GLY A 96 1.27 -7.88 19.43
CA GLY A 96 0.38 -9.01 19.15
C GLY A 96 -0.51 -8.77 17.94
N ILE A 97 -1.29 -9.80 17.59
CA ILE A 97 -2.04 -9.87 16.33
C ILE A 97 -3.07 -8.74 16.17
N GLU A 98 -3.77 -8.32 17.23
CA GLU A 98 -4.82 -7.29 17.12
C GLU A 98 -4.25 -5.97 16.59
N SER A 99 -3.15 -5.50 17.18
CA SER A 99 -2.45 -4.29 16.75
C SER A 99 -1.90 -4.42 15.32
N ALA A 100 -1.40 -5.61 14.97
CA ALA A 100 -0.89 -5.90 13.63
C ALA A 100 -1.99 -5.93 12.57
N LEU A 101 -3.20 -6.43 12.91
CA LEU A 101 -4.34 -6.49 11.99
C LEU A 101 -4.87 -5.09 11.67
N VAL A 102 -4.98 -4.21 12.67
CA VAL A 102 -5.43 -2.82 12.46
C VAL A 102 -4.42 -2.06 11.60
N LEU A 103 -3.13 -2.18 11.92
CA LEU A 103 -2.09 -1.53 11.13
C LEU A 103 -1.97 -2.11 9.72
N ARG A 104 -2.12 -3.43 9.54
CA ARG A 104 -2.19 -4.07 8.21
C ARG A 104 -3.38 -3.58 7.39
N PHE A 105 -4.55 -3.52 8.02
CA PHE A 105 -5.72 -2.96 7.35
C PHE A 105 -5.44 -1.54 6.83
N LEU A 106 -4.74 -0.70 7.62
CA LEU A 106 -4.34 0.64 7.19
C LEU A 106 -3.29 0.64 6.08
N THR A 107 -2.28 -0.24 6.12
CA THR A 107 -1.29 -0.37 5.03
C THR A 107 -1.98 -0.72 3.71
N ASP A 108 -2.87 -1.72 3.73
CA ASP A 108 -3.54 -2.20 2.51
C ASP A 108 -4.60 -1.23 1.99
N ALA A 109 -5.28 -0.50 2.89
CA ALA A 109 -6.17 0.59 2.50
C ALA A 109 -5.41 1.75 1.84
N ALA A 110 -4.23 2.10 2.35
CA ALA A 110 -3.37 3.12 1.75
C ALA A 110 -2.84 2.68 0.38
N LEU A 111 -2.50 1.39 0.22
CA LEU A 111 -1.93 0.84 -1.00
C LEU A 111 -2.86 0.97 -2.22
N ALA A 112 -4.19 0.98 -2.01
CA ALA A 112 -5.17 1.32 -3.04
C ALA A 112 -4.93 2.70 -3.67
N GLY A 113 -4.42 3.66 -2.90
CA GLY A 113 -4.07 5.02 -3.33
C GLY A 113 -2.70 5.15 -4.00
N VAL A 114 -1.97 4.04 -4.18
CA VAL A 114 -0.66 4.03 -4.89
C VAL A 114 -0.87 3.62 -6.34
N TYR A 115 -1.47 2.45 -6.60
CA TYR A 115 -1.55 1.87 -7.94
C TYR A 115 -2.35 2.73 -8.94
N GLN A 116 -3.60 3.10 -8.62
CA GLN A 116 -4.44 3.86 -9.57
C GLN A 116 -3.86 5.26 -9.87
N PRO A 117 -3.39 6.02 -8.85
CA PRO A 117 -2.75 7.31 -9.11
C PRO A 117 -1.41 7.18 -9.84
N GLY A 118 -0.61 6.15 -9.53
CA GLY A 118 0.63 5.84 -10.25
C GLY A 118 0.40 5.65 -11.75
N MET A 119 -0.62 4.84 -12.11
CA MET A 119 -1.03 4.66 -13.50
C MET A 119 -1.54 5.96 -14.14
N LYS A 120 -2.29 6.79 -13.41
CA LYS A 120 -2.75 8.12 -13.89
C LYS A 120 -1.57 9.07 -14.18
N ILE A 121 -0.54 9.08 -13.33
CA ILE A 121 0.68 9.87 -13.55
C ILE A 121 1.39 9.37 -14.81
N MET A 122 1.66 8.05 -14.90
CA MET A 122 2.34 7.47 -16.07
C MET A 122 1.59 7.79 -17.37
N ALA A 123 0.26 7.61 -17.37
CA ALA A 123 -0.57 7.92 -18.53
C ALA A 123 -0.46 9.40 -18.95
N SER A 124 -0.39 10.35 -18.02
CA SER A 124 -0.25 11.78 -18.36
C SER A 124 1.07 12.11 -19.06
N TRP A 125 2.18 11.48 -18.66
CA TRP A 125 3.51 11.78 -19.20
C TRP A 125 3.82 11.09 -20.53
N PHE A 126 3.08 10.02 -20.85
CA PHE A 126 3.30 9.21 -22.06
C PHE A 126 2.13 9.23 -23.06
N ARG A 127 0.94 9.78 -22.70
CA ARG A 127 -0.12 10.13 -23.68
C ARG A 127 0.20 11.39 -24.49
N GLU A 128 0.96 12.33 -23.94
CA GLU A 128 1.46 13.49 -24.68
C GLU A 128 2.68 13.11 -25.53
N GLY A 129 2.41 12.25 -26.53
CA GLY A 129 3.31 11.92 -27.62
C GLY A 129 2.80 12.52 -28.93
N ARG A 130 2.52 13.82 -28.95
CA ARG A 130 2.47 14.62 -30.17
C ARG A 130 3.62 15.62 -30.14
#